data_AF-A0A7W5PA73-F1
#
_entry.id   AF-A0A7W5PA73-F1
#
_cell.length_a   1.000
_cell.length_b   1.000
_cell.length_c   1.000
_cell.angle_alpha   90.00
_cell.angle_beta   90.00
_cell.angle_gamma   90.00
#
_symmetry.space_group_name_H-M   'P 1'
#
loop_
_entity.id
_entity.type
_entity.pdbx_description
1 polymer ?
#
loop_
_entity_poly.entity_id
_entity_poly.type
_entity_poly.pdbx_seq_one_letter_code
_entity_poly.pdbx_strand_id
1 'polypeptide(L)'
;MDNNNTKNKKDQKEDSKTKVGFQKFAFFSFDKEGYVMRLRKYETAVRRRIKQLRENKKMVSNKEALQSIEKEIKTLKGKLLNNTDNAVLYYFIEHIDYDNKVDMDKVKKTQKAIADELCLDNAEVSRAFKKLKELNLISFSKSGHALEKIWVSPFILWRGGAGAHYKLMKELREEFRGIPFETKLKAA
;
A
#
# COMPACT_ATOMS: atom_id res chain seq x y z
N MET A 1 -52.18 -19.38 -6.32
CA MET A 1 -50.90 -19.09 -6.99
C MET A 1 -50.24 -18.00 -6.17
N ASP A 2 -49.12 -18.32 -5.51
CA ASP A 2 -48.10 -17.38 -5.02
C ASP A 2 -46.99 -18.22 -4.40
N ASN A 3 -45.80 -18.25 -5.02
CA ASN A 3 -44.67 -19.01 -4.51
C ASN A 3 -43.43 -18.10 -4.45
N ASN A 4 -43.26 -17.47 -3.29
CA ASN A 4 -42.04 -16.76 -2.90
C ASN A 4 -40.93 -17.77 -2.61
N ASN A 5 -40.04 -17.99 -3.58
CA ASN A 5 -38.79 -18.73 -3.34
C ASN A 5 -37.77 -17.80 -2.67
N THR A 6 -37.95 -17.57 -1.37
CA THR A 6 -36.90 -17.11 -0.47
C THR A 6 -35.89 -18.25 -0.33
N LYS A 7 -34.87 -18.31 -1.19
CA LYS A 7 -33.74 -19.22 -0.98
C LYS A 7 -33.02 -18.84 0.31
N ASN A 8 -33.11 -19.76 1.26
CA ASN A 8 -32.52 -19.71 2.59
C ASN A 8 -31.03 -19.29 2.58
N LYS A 9 -30.72 -18.22 3.31
CA LYS A 9 -29.38 -17.92 3.83
C LYS A 9 -29.07 -18.88 5.00
N LYS A 10 -28.51 -20.04 4.69
CA LYS A 10 -27.80 -20.95 5.61
C LYS A 10 -26.80 -21.72 4.72
N ASP A 11 -25.49 -21.74 4.90
CA ASP A 11 -24.67 -21.58 6.09
C ASP A 11 -23.31 -20.95 5.71
N GLN A 12 -23.00 -19.78 6.26
CA GLN A 12 -21.70 -19.10 6.10
C GLN A 12 -20.79 -19.26 7.34
N LYS A 13 -21.05 -20.24 8.21
CA LYS A 13 -20.37 -20.35 9.51
C LYS A 13 -19.45 -21.54 9.70
N GLU A 14 -19.36 -22.50 8.79
CA GLU A 14 -18.76 -23.78 9.15
C GLU A 14 -17.29 -24.02 8.77
N ASP A 15 -16.59 -23.07 8.13
CA ASP A 15 -15.22 -23.36 7.65
C ASP A 15 -14.17 -22.27 7.97
N SER A 16 -14.36 -21.60 9.11
CA SER A 16 -13.46 -20.53 9.57
C SER A 16 -12.29 -20.99 10.45
N LYS A 17 -12.23 -22.29 10.83
CA LYS A 17 -11.24 -22.80 11.80
C LYS A 17 -9.97 -23.42 11.20
N THR A 18 -9.91 -23.64 9.89
CA THR A 18 -8.80 -24.39 9.23
C THR A 18 -7.90 -23.54 8.34
N LYS A 19 -8.22 -22.26 8.11
CA LYS A 19 -7.41 -21.38 7.24
C LYS A 19 -6.31 -20.70 8.05
N VAL A 20 -5.11 -21.27 8.02
CA VAL A 20 -3.87 -20.65 8.52
C VAL A 20 -3.06 -20.08 7.35
N GLY A 21 -2.36 -18.98 7.58
CA GLY A 21 -1.49 -18.35 6.57
C GLY A 21 -2.23 -17.65 5.42
N PHE A 22 -1.66 -17.72 4.21
CA PHE A 22 -2.07 -16.95 3.04
C PHE A 22 -3.52 -17.22 2.56
N GLN A 23 -4.06 -18.42 2.80
CA GLN A 23 -5.47 -18.73 2.49
C GLN A 23 -6.43 -17.87 3.31
N LYS A 24 -6.06 -17.50 4.54
CA LYS A 24 -6.78 -16.52 5.36
C LYS A 24 -6.67 -15.13 4.74
N PHE A 25 -5.46 -14.73 4.33
CA PHE A 25 -5.19 -13.46 3.66
C PHE A 25 -6.00 -13.27 2.37
N ALA A 26 -6.01 -14.26 1.47
CA ALA A 26 -6.80 -14.21 0.24
C ALA A 26 -8.29 -14.12 0.58
N PHE A 27 -8.81 -15.01 1.43
CA PHE A 27 -10.21 -15.03 1.80
C PHE A 27 -10.73 -13.72 2.42
N PHE A 28 -9.91 -13.00 3.21
CA PHE A 28 -10.29 -11.69 3.75
C PHE A 28 -10.02 -10.50 2.81
N SER A 29 -9.12 -10.65 1.84
CA SER A 29 -8.85 -9.61 0.83
C SER A 29 -9.86 -9.64 -0.31
N PHE A 30 -10.51 -10.78 -0.54
CA PHE A 30 -11.53 -10.94 -1.58
C PHE A 30 -12.93 -10.53 -1.16
N ASP A 31 -13.27 -10.52 0.13
CA ASP A 31 -14.67 -10.28 0.52
C ASP A 31 -14.96 -8.90 1.15
N LYS A 32 -14.16 -8.27 2.03
CA LYS A 32 -14.60 -6.99 2.68
C LYS A 32 -13.55 -5.95 3.13
N GLU A 33 -12.23 -6.13 2.93
CA GLU A 33 -11.21 -5.27 3.58
C GLU A 33 -10.15 -4.64 2.62
N GLY A 34 -10.59 -3.91 1.59
CA GLY A 34 -9.72 -3.32 0.54
C GLY A 34 -8.64 -2.32 1.00
N TYR A 35 -7.87 -1.77 0.03
CA TYR A 35 -6.79 -0.76 0.19
C TYR A 35 -6.97 0.22 1.36
N VAL A 36 -8.17 0.78 1.47
CA VAL A 36 -8.56 1.78 2.47
C VAL A 36 -8.36 1.29 3.91
N MET A 37 -8.69 0.03 4.21
CA MET A 37 -8.56 -0.54 5.56
C MET A 37 -7.08 -0.78 5.93
N ARG A 38 -6.26 -1.23 4.97
CA ARG A 38 -4.82 -1.46 5.19
C ARG A 38 -4.06 -0.15 5.38
N LEU A 39 -4.35 0.84 4.55
CA LEU A 39 -3.82 2.20 4.69
C LEU A 39 -4.17 2.78 6.07
N ARG A 40 -5.43 2.67 6.49
CA ARG A 40 -5.88 3.15 7.81
C ARG A 40 -5.11 2.48 8.96
N LYS A 41 -4.98 1.15 8.95
CA LYS A 41 -4.26 0.40 10.02
C LYS A 41 -2.80 0.85 10.11
N TYR A 42 -2.12 0.95 8.96
CA TYR A 42 -0.74 1.45 8.87
C TYR A 42 -0.61 2.88 9.39
N GLU A 43 -1.40 3.81 8.86
CA GLU A 43 -1.33 5.21 9.27
C GLU A 43 -1.64 5.39 10.76
N THR A 44 -2.62 4.64 11.28
CA THR A 44 -2.97 4.68 12.70
C THR A 44 -1.80 4.26 13.58
N ALA A 45 -1.06 3.20 13.19
CA ALA A 45 0.11 2.75 13.93
C ALA A 45 1.22 3.82 13.95
N VAL A 46 1.52 4.41 12.79
CA VAL A 46 2.51 5.49 12.66
C VAL A 46 2.10 6.72 13.49
N ARG A 47 0.84 7.16 13.36
CA ARG A 47 0.29 8.30 14.12
C ARG A 47 0.31 8.04 15.63
N ARG A 48 0.00 6.82 16.06
CA ARG A 48 0.07 6.42 17.48
C ARG A 48 1.49 6.51 18.02
N ARG A 49 2.49 6.03 17.28
CA ARG A 49 3.91 6.17 17.66
C ARG A 49 4.34 7.63 17.75
N ILE A 50 3.93 8.46 16.78
CA ILE A 50 4.20 9.91 16.83
C ILE A 50 3.58 10.54 18.09
N LYS A 51 2.33 10.18 18.43
CA LYS A 51 1.66 10.66 19.64
C LYS A 51 2.46 10.27 20.90
N GLN A 52 2.88 9.01 21.00
CA GLN A 52 3.69 8.52 22.12
C GLN A 52 5.02 9.28 22.24
N LEU A 53 5.74 9.47 21.12
CA LEU A 53 7.01 10.21 21.11
C LEU A 53 6.85 11.67 21.55
N ARG A 54 5.73 12.32 21.19
CA ARG A 54 5.41 13.68 21.64
C ARG A 54 5.16 13.76 23.14
N GLU A 55 4.51 12.76 23.72
CA GLU A 55 4.31 12.68 25.17
C GLU A 55 5.65 12.42 25.88
N ASN A 56 6.44 11.46 25.39
CA ASN A 56 7.77 11.16 25.94
C ASN A 56 8.68 12.40 25.90
N LYS A 57 8.63 13.19 24.82
CA LYS A 57 9.40 14.43 24.67
C LYS A 57 9.21 15.39 25.84
N LYS A 58 8.00 15.47 26.42
CA LYS A 58 7.69 16.36 27.55
C LYS A 58 8.41 15.96 28.84
N MET A 59 8.80 14.69 28.96
CA MET A 59 9.44 14.13 30.15
C MET A 59 10.97 14.07 30.04
N VAL A 60 11.54 14.51 28.91
CA VAL A 60 12.98 14.45 28.65
C VAL A 60 13.61 15.83 28.80
N SER A 61 14.64 15.94 29.62
CA SER A 61 15.44 17.15 29.83
C SER A 61 16.77 17.17 29.05
N ASN A 62 17.25 16.00 28.58
CA ASN A 62 18.48 15.89 27.82
C ASN A 62 18.29 16.35 26.36
N LYS A 63 19.11 17.31 25.91
CA LYS A 63 19.14 17.87 24.55
C LYS A 63 19.35 16.82 23.46
N GLU A 64 20.23 15.84 23.66
CA GLU A 64 20.51 14.80 22.65
C GLU A 64 19.31 13.87 22.45
N ALA A 65 18.70 13.46 23.56
CA ALA A 65 17.50 12.63 23.53
C ALA A 65 16.31 13.37 22.90
N LEU A 66 16.16 14.69 23.16
CA LEU A 66 15.17 15.52 22.49
C LEU A 66 15.36 15.56 20.97
N GLN A 67 16.60 15.77 20.51
CA GLN A 67 16.92 15.78 19.08
C GLN A 67 16.66 14.43 18.42
N SER A 68 16.99 13.32 19.11
CA SER A 68 16.71 11.97 18.63
C SER A 68 15.20 11.73 18.45
N ILE A 69 14.39 12.12 19.43
CA ILE A 69 12.92 12.03 19.37
C ILE A 69 12.37 12.87 18.22
N GLU A 70 12.87 14.10 18.02
CA GLU A 70 12.45 14.96 16.92
C GLU A 70 12.77 14.37 15.55
N LYS A 71 13.97 13.77 15.41
CA LYS A 71 14.38 13.07 14.19
C LYS A 71 13.51 11.85 13.91
N GLU A 72 13.15 11.07 14.93
CA GLU A 72 12.23 9.93 14.80
C GLU A 72 10.84 10.41 14.38
N ILE A 73 10.29 11.46 15.00
CA ILE A 73 9.00 12.06 14.62
C ILE A 73 9.03 12.54 13.17
N LYS A 74 10.09 13.24 12.74
CA LYS A 74 10.25 13.73 11.36
C LYS A 74 10.27 12.56 10.37
N THR A 75 10.99 11.50 10.71
CA THR A 75 11.06 10.27 9.90
C THR A 75 9.70 9.59 9.79
N LEU A 76 8.98 9.44 10.90
CA LEU A 76 7.65 8.83 10.92
C LEU A 76 6.61 9.65 10.16
N LYS A 77 6.65 10.99 10.27
CA LYS A 77 5.80 11.87 9.44
C LYS A 77 6.07 11.67 7.95
N GLY A 78 7.34 11.53 7.56
CA GLY A 78 7.73 11.26 6.17
C GLY A 78 7.17 9.94 5.62
N LYS A 79 6.82 8.98 6.48
CA LYS A 79 6.24 7.68 6.10
C LYS A 79 4.73 7.71 5.83
N LEU A 80 3.99 8.71 6.35
CA LEU A 80 2.54 8.84 6.13
C LEU A 80 2.23 9.30 4.71
N LEU A 81 1.37 8.63 3.96
CA LEU A 81 1.00 9.05 2.61
C LEU A 81 0.39 10.46 2.62
N ASN A 82 0.82 11.30 1.70
CA ASN A 82 0.27 12.64 1.48
C ASN A 82 -0.55 12.70 0.17
N ASN A 83 -1.06 13.88 -0.17
CA ASN A 83 -1.89 14.06 -1.37
C ASN A 83 -1.13 13.73 -2.66
N THR A 84 0.14 14.14 -2.78
CA THR A 84 0.99 13.83 -3.94
C THR A 84 1.21 12.32 -4.08
N ASP A 85 1.48 11.61 -2.97
CA ASP A 85 1.65 10.15 -2.98
C ASP A 85 0.40 9.45 -3.48
N ASN A 86 -0.77 9.90 -3.00
CA ASN A 86 -2.07 9.36 -3.40
C ASN A 86 -2.38 9.67 -4.87
N ALA A 87 -2.12 10.90 -5.33
CA ALA A 87 -2.35 11.28 -6.72
C ALA A 87 -1.52 10.42 -7.69
N VAL A 88 -0.23 10.22 -7.41
CA VAL A 88 0.64 9.35 -8.21
C VAL A 88 0.18 7.89 -8.17
N LEU A 89 -0.25 7.40 -7.01
CA LEU A 89 -0.76 6.03 -6.90
C LEU A 89 -2.08 5.84 -7.66
N TYR A 90 -3.01 6.78 -7.56
CA TYR A 90 -4.29 6.72 -8.27
C TYR A 90 -4.11 6.78 -9.78
N TYR A 91 -3.21 7.64 -10.26
CA TYR A 91 -2.81 7.66 -11.66
C TYR A 91 -2.43 6.26 -12.19
N PHE A 92 -1.67 5.46 -11.44
CA PHE A 92 -1.34 4.09 -11.85
C PHE A 92 -2.52 3.12 -11.72
N ILE A 93 -3.34 3.26 -10.69
CA ILE A 93 -4.52 2.41 -10.46
C ILE A 93 -5.56 2.58 -11.58
N GLU A 94 -5.65 3.74 -12.20
CA GLU A 94 -6.57 3.98 -13.33
C GLU A 94 -6.15 3.24 -14.60
N HIS A 95 -4.85 2.94 -14.74
CA HIS A 95 -4.27 2.31 -15.93
C HIS A 95 -3.77 0.89 -15.69
N ILE A 96 -4.26 0.24 -14.64
CA ILE A 96 -3.88 -1.13 -14.26
C ILE A 96 -4.69 -2.18 -15.04
N ASP A 97 -4.00 -3.21 -15.54
CA ASP A 97 -4.60 -4.40 -16.12
C ASP A 97 -5.06 -5.42 -15.04
N TYR A 98 -5.59 -6.56 -15.47
CA TYR A 98 -6.05 -7.62 -14.56
C TYR A 98 -4.93 -8.31 -13.78
N ASP A 99 -3.69 -8.23 -14.29
CA ASP A 99 -2.49 -8.82 -13.67
C ASP A 99 -1.74 -7.81 -12.81
N ASN A 100 -2.35 -6.68 -12.49
CA ASN A 100 -1.78 -5.64 -11.64
C ASN A 100 -0.58 -4.89 -12.23
N LYS A 101 -0.37 -5.04 -13.54
CA LYS A 101 0.64 -4.31 -14.30
C LYS A 101 0.00 -3.04 -14.86
N VAL A 102 0.74 -1.95 -14.84
CA VAL A 102 0.31 -0.71 -15.47
C VAL A 102 0.48 -0.83 -16.97
N ASP A 103 -0.58 -0.50 -17.71
CA ASP A 103 -0.55 -0.35 -19.16
C ASP A 103 0.35 0.84 -19.51
N MET A 104 1.59 0.52 -19.88
CA MET A 104 2.60 1.55 -20.10
C MET A 104 2.26 2.46 -21.27
N ASP A 105 1.38 2.04 -22.19
CA ASP A 105 1.00 2.85 -23.36
C ASP A 105 -0.05 3.90 -23.03
N LYS A 106 -0.69 3.78 -21.86
CA LYS A 106 -1.66 4.76 -21.34
C LYS A 106 -1.06 5.73 -20.33
N VAL A 107 0.18 5.52 -19.89
CA VAL A 107 0.86 6.41 -18.94
C VAL A 107 2.04 7.13 -19.55
N LYS A 108 2.37 8.29 -18.99
CA LYS A 108 3.58 9.01 -19.36
C LYS A 108 4.81 8.22 -18.95
N LYS A 109 5.80 8.20 -19.84
CA LYS A 109 7.01 7.39 -19.68
C LYS A 109 8.04 8.02 -18.73
N THR A 110 7.87 9.26 -18.24
CA THR A 110 8.84 9.89 -17.33
C THR A 110 8.15 10.51 -16.12
N GLN A 111 8.84 10.58 -14.99
CA GLN A 111 8.31 11.21 -13.77
C GLN A 111 7.98 12.70 -13.99
N LYS A 112 8.78 13.39 -14.81
CA LYS A 112 8.51 14.78 -15.19
C LYS A 112 7.19 14.92 -15.94
N ALA A 113 6.97 14.08 -16.95
CA ALA A 113 5.74 14.13 -17.73
C ALA A 113 4.50 13.74 -16.90
N ILE A 114 4.64 12.81 -15.94
CA ILE A 114 3.57 12.51 -14.96
C ILE A 114 3.32 13.72 -14.05
N ALA A 115 4.36 14.41 -13.61
CA ALA A 115 4.22 15.62 -12.80
C ALA A 115 3.48 16.73 -13.55
N ASP A 116 3.82 16.94 -14.82
CA ASP A 116 3.14 17.90 -15.68
C ASP A 116 1.65 17.53 -15.89
N GLU A 117 1.33 16.25 -16.10
CA GLU A 117 -0.05 15.77 -16.25
C GLU A 117 -0.88 15.94 -14.98
N LEU A 118 -0.27 15.70 -13.81
CA LEU A 118 -0.94 15.83 -12.52
C LEU A 118 -0.91 17.26 -11.96
N CYS A 119 -0.31 18.22 -12.66
CA CYS A 119 -0.08 19.59 -12.17
C CYS A 119 0.66 19.63 -10.82
N LEU A 120 1.71 18.82 -10.69
CA LEU A 120 2.53 18.69 -9.47
C LEU A 120 4.00 19.03 -9.75
N ASP A 121 4.74 19.34 -8.69
CA ASP A 121 6.18 19.53 -8.79
C ASP A 121 6.90 18.19 -9.10
N ASN A 122 7.79 18.20 -10.10
CA ASN A 122 8.57 17.01 -10.45
C ASN A 122 9.36 16.45 -9.24
N ALA A 123 9.90 17.31 -8.38
CA ALA A 123 10.60 16.90 -7.16
C ALA A 123 9.67 16.16 -6.18
N GLU A 124 8.40 16.55 -6.10
CA GLU A 124 7.40 15.87 -5.27
C GLU A 124 7.02 14.52 -5.85
N VAL A 125 6.81 14.44 -7.16
CA VAL A 125 6.53 13.17 -7.84
C VAL A 125 7.70 12.20 -7.70
N SER A 126 8.96 12.65 -7.86
CA SER A 126 10.13 11.80 -7.61
C SER A 126 10.18 11.28 -6.18
N ARG A 127 9.84 12.11 -5.18
CA ARG A 127 9.74 11.68 -3.77
C ARG A 127 8.61 10.67 -3.57
N ALA A 128 7.46 10.89 -4.18
CA ALA A 128 6.32 9.99 -4.13
C ALA A 128 6.68 8.61 -4.70
N PHE A 129 7.30 8.54 -5.87
CA PHE A 129 7.77 7.27 -6.45
C PHE A 129 8.71 6.50 -5.52
N LYS A 130 9.68 7.20 -4.91
CA LYS A 130 10.61 6.58 -3.96
C LYS A 130 9.86 6.00 -2.78
N LYS A 131 8.95 6.78 -2.19
CA LYS A 131 8.17 6.37 -1.02
C LYS A 131 7.20 5.23 -1.31
N LEU A 132 6.44 5.32 -2.40
CA LEU A 132 5.51 4.26 -2.81
C LEU A 132 6.26 2.94 -3.06
N LYS A 133 7.48 3.00 -3.62
CA LYS A 133 8.36 1.83 -3.78
C LYS A 133 8.87 1.29 -2.44
N GLU A 134 9.35 2.16 -1.55
CA GLU A 134 9.80 1.77 -0.20
C GLU A 134 8.69 1.13 0.65
N LEU A 135 7.45 1.55 0.44
CA LEU A 135 6.27 0.99 1.10
C LEU A 135 5.72 -0.27 0.41
N ASN A 136 6.39 -0.77 -0.64
CA ASN A 136 5.97 -1.89 -1.47
C ASN A 136 4.58 -1.69 -2.11
N LEU A 137 4.14 -0.45 -2.33
CA LEU A 137 2.86 -0.12 -2.96
C LEU A 137 2.94 -0.20 -4.48
N ILE A 138 4.10 0.17 -5.02
CA ILE A 138 4.43 0.00 -6.43
C ILE A 138 5.80 -0.64 -6.58
N SER A 139 6.04 -1.27 -7.71
CA SER A 139 7.37 -1.63 -8.20
C SER A 139 7.55 -1.07 -9.60
N PHE A 140 8.76 -0.63 -9.94
CA PHE A 140 9.03 -0.14 -11.30
C PHE A 140 10.49 -0.34 -11.71
N SER A 141 10.69 -0.49 -13.02
CA SER A 141 11.99 -0.44 -13.70
C SER A 141 12.10 0.81 -14.57
N LYS A 142 13.35 1.22 -14.83
CA LYS A 142 13.66 2.35 -15.69
C LYS A 142 14.81 1.99 -16.62
N SER A 143 14.78 2.55 -17.82
CA SER A 143 15.95 2.68 -18.69
C SER A 143 16.23 4.16 -18.91
N GLY A 144 17.37 4.62 -18.38
CA GLY A 144 17.65 6.04 -18.21
C GLY A 144 16.55 6.74 -17.40
N HIS A 145 15.90 7.73 -18.01
CA HIS A 145 14.80 8.48 -17.38
C HIS A 145 13.41 7.90 -17.69
N ALA A 146 13.31 6.94 -18.61
CA ALA A 146 12.06 6.35 -19.02
C ALA A 146 11.65 5.19 -18.10
N LEU A 147 10.37 5.16 -17.72
CA LEU A 147 9.69 4.08 -17.02
C LEU A 147 9.34 3.00 -18.04
N GLU A 148 9.80 1.77 -17.80
CA GLU A 148 9.57 0.64 -18.72
C GLU A 148 8.49 -0.30 -18.24
N LYS A 149 8.44 -0.50 -16.92
CA LYS A 149 7.51 -1.43 -16.27
C LYS A 149 7.10 -0.83 -14.94
N ILE A 150 5.81 -0.84 -14.65
CA ILE A 150 5.27 -0.45 -13.36
C ILE A 150 4.24 -1.51 -12.94
N TRP A 151 4.30 -1.91 -11.67
CA TRP A 151 3.34 -2.79 -11.03
C TRP A 151 2.74 -2.08 -9.84
N VAL A 152 1.42 -2.22 -9.66
CA VAL A 152 0.76 -1.87 -8.41
C VAL A 152 0.64 -3.14 -7.58
N SER A 153 0.97 -3.06 -6.31
CA SER A 153 1.00 -4.23 -5.43
C SER A 153 -0.36 -4.96 -5.41
N PRO A 154 -0.39 -6.29 -5.64
CA PRO A 154 -1.62 -7.09 -5.53
C PRO A 154 -2.22 -7.11 -4.11
N PHE A 155 -1.49 -6.61 -3.11
CA PHE A 155 -1.99 -6.39 -1.75
C PHE A 155 -2.86 -5.13 -1.61
N ILE A 156 -2.77 -4.22 -2.58
CA ILE A 156 -3.45 -2.92 -2.59
C ILE A 156 -4.72 -3.01 -3.43
N LEU A 157 -4.61 -3.52 -4.64
CA LEU A 157 -5.72 -3.76 -5.54
C LEU A 157 -5.54 -5.15 -6.14
N TRP A 158 -6.61 -5.91 -6.32
CA TRP A 158 -6.56 -7.14 -7.09
C TRP A 158 -7.90 -7.39 -7.76
N ARG A 159 -7.87 -7.70 -9.05
CA ARG A 159 -9.09 -7.87 -9.87
C ARG A 159 -9.28 -9.31 -10.39
N GLY A 160 -8.28 -10.18 -10.27
CA GLY A 160 -8.36 -11.59 -10.70
C GLY A 160 -8.93 -12.53 -9.64
N GLY A 161 -8.87 -13.85 -9.86
CA GLY A 161 -9.25 -14.86 -8.86
C GLY A 161 -8.18 -15.12 -7.79
N ALA A 162 -8.53 -15.82 -6.71
CA ALA A 162 -7.61 -16.11 -5.60
C ALA A 162 -6.41 -17.00 -5.99
N GLY A 163 -6.61 -17.97 -6.89
CA GLY A 163 -5.53 -18.82 -7.38
C GLY A 163 -4.51 -18.06 -8.22
N ALA A 164 -4.98 -17.18 -9.10
CA ALA A 164 -4.13 -16.31 -9.91
C ALA A 164 -3.35 -15.30 -9.05
N HIS A 165 -3.99 -14.74 -8.00
CA HIS A 165 -3.33 -13.86 -7.04
C HIS A 165 -2.13 -14.54 -6.37
N TYR A 166 -2.31 -15.77 -5.89
CA TYR A 166 -1.24 -16.52 -5.23
C TYR A 166 -0.06 -16.76 -6.17
N LYS A 167 -0.35 -17.14 -7.42
CA LYS A 167 0.68 -17.39 -8.43
C LYS A 167 1.44 -16.10 -8.74
N LEU A 168 0.74 -14.99 -8.99
CA LEU A 168 1.35 -13.70 -9.24
C LEU A 168 2.17 -13.20 -8.05
N MET A 169 1.68 -13.38 -6.82
CA MET A 169 2.43 -13.01 -5.62
C MET A 169 3.73 -13.82 -5.45
N LYS A 170 3.73 -15.08 -5.91
CA LYS A 170 4.95 -15.90 -5.92
C LYS A 170 5.93 -15.42 -6.98
N GLU A 171 5.42 -15.04 -8.16
CA GLU A 171 6.22 -14.50 -9.26
C GLU A 171 6.81 -13.14 -8.89
N LEU A 172 6.01 -12.25 -8.32
CA LEU A 172 6.41 -10.90 -7.92
C LEU A 172 7.13 -10.82 -6.56
N ARG A 173 7.62 -11.96 -6.05
CA ARG A 173 8.31 -12.01 -4.75
C ARG A 173 9.57 -11.15 -4.73
N GLU A 174 10.29 -11.09 -5.85
CA GLU A 174 11.48 -10.25 -5.97
C GLU A 174 11.15 -8.77 -6.13
N GLU A 175 10.05 -8.44 -6.81
CA GLU A 175 9.55 -7.07 -6.95
C GLU A 175 8.91 -6.51 -5.67
N PHE A 176 8.26 -7.38 -4.88
CA PHE A 176 7.62 -7.06 -3.61
C PHE A 176 8.15 -7.96 -2.50
N ARG A 177 9.37 -7.65 -2.03
CA ARG A 177 10.12 -8.41 -1.00
C ARG A 177 9.46 -8.39 0.39
N GLY A 178 8.39 -7.64 0.58
CA GLY A 178 7.61 -7.60 1.82
C GLY A 178 6.16 -7.23 1.54
N ILE A 179 5.27 -7.64 2.44
CA ILE A 179 3.88 -7.19 2.40
C ILE A 179 3.89 -5.66 2.61
N PRO A 180 3.08 -4.89 1.86
CA PRO A 180 2.97 -3.46 2.10
C PRO A 180 2.68 -3.20 3.57
N PHE A 181 3.35 -2.19 4.13
CA PHE A 181 3.19 -1.76 5.51
C PHE A 181 3.66 -2.76 6.59
N GLU A 182 4.28 -3.89 6.24
CA GLU A 182 4.83 -4.86 7.20
C GLU A 182 6.18 -4.45 7.81
N THR A 183 6.63 -3.20 7.63
CA THR A 183 7.80 -2.74 8.36
C THR A 183 7.51 -2.85 9.85
N LYS A 184 8.12 -3.84 10.51
CA LYS A 184 8.12 -3.95 11.97
C LYS A 184 8.66 -2.63 12.49
N LEU A 185 7.78 -1.71 12.88
CA LEU A 185 8.13 -0.68 13.84
C LEU A 185 8.60 -1.50 15.03
N LYS A 186 9.92 -1.54 15.27
CA LYS A 186 10.46 -2.25 16.43
C LYS A 186 9.63 -1.79 17.62
N ALA A 187 8.90 -2.73 18.23
CA ALA A 187 8.34 -2.48 19.55
C ALA A 187 9.55 -2.13 20.42
N ALA A 188 9.53 -0.92 20.96
CA ALA A 188 10.45 -0.53 22.01
C ALA A 188 10.09 -1.32 23.27
#